data_AF-A0A651I0L0-F1
#
_entry.id   AF-A0A651I0L0-F1
#
_cell.length_a   1.000
_cell.length_b   1.000
_cell.length_c   1.000
_cell.angle_alpha   90.00
_cell.angle_beta   90.00
_cell.angle_gamma   90.00
#
_symmetry.space_group_name_H-M   'P 1'
#
loop_
_entity.id
_entity.type
_entity.pdbx_description
1 polymer ?
#
loop_
_entity_poly.entity_id
_entity_poly.type
_entity_poly.pdbx_seq_one_letter_code
_entity_poly.pdbx_strand_id
1 'polypeptide(L)' 'MSRKFKEAGASKSKVHVMSRSGRWVVLKKGRKRVSSIHSDKDSAIIGGRKLLDRGLASLLVVHRPDGSVEKVLKQ' A
#
# COMPACT_ATOMS: atom_id res chain seq x y z
N MET A 1 8.60 14.01 -2.62
CA MET A 1 8.18 12.59 -2.48
C MET A 1 9.38 11.78 -2.05
N SER A 2 9.30 10.99 -0.97
CA SER A 2 10.49 10.30 -0.42
C SER A 2 10.98 9.17 -1.35
N ARG A 3 12.30 8.94 -1.38
CA ARG A 3 12.98 7.94 -2.22
C ARG A 3 12.45 6.51 -1.99
N LYS A 4 12.03 6.22 -0.75
CA LYS A 4 11.43 4.93 -0.33
C LYS A 4 10.13 4.58 -1.09
N PHE A 5 9.38 5.57 -1.58
CA PHE A 5 8.19 5.34 -2.42
C PHE A 5 8.55 4.81 -3.81
N LYS A 6 9.74 5.13 -4.33
CA LYS A 6 10.20 4.67 -5.66
C LYS A 6 10.78 3.25 -5.60
N GLU A 7 11.42 2.87 -4.50
CA GLU A 7 12.23 1.65 -4.38
C GLU A 7 11.49 0.37 -3.98
N ALA A 8 10.25 0.43 -3.47
CA ALA A 8 9.49 -0.77 -3.10
C ALA A 8 9.05 -1.64 -4.32
N GLY A 9 9.66 -1.40 -5.48
CA GLY A 9 9.15 -1.62 -6.81
C GLY A 9 9.90 -2.64 -7.67
N ALA A 10 9.87 -3.92 -7.33
CA ALA A 10 10.30 -4.99 -8.26
C ALA A 10 9.17 -5.68 -9.06
N SER A 11 7.88 -5.63 -8.66
CA SER A 11 6.78 -6.24 -9.46
C SER A 11 5.66 -5.25 -9.78
N LYS A 12 5.05 -5.35 -10.97
CA LYS A 12 4.01 -4.42 -11.49
C LYS A 12 2.65 -4.54 -10.79
N SER A 13 2.52 -5.47 -9.85
CA SER A 13 1.27 -5.89 -9.21
C SER A 13 1.25 -5.64 -7.70
N LYS A 14 2.12 -4.78 -7.16
CA LYS A 14 2.14 -4.48 -5.71
C LYS A 14 1.21 -3.32 -5.36
N VAL A 15 0.53 -3.46 -4.24
CA VAL A 15 -0.20 -2.40 -3.54
C VAL A 15 0.50 -2.12 -2.21
N HIS A 16 0.55 -0.84 -1.84
CA HIS A 16 1.19 -0.36 -0.62
C HIS A 16 0.17 0.32 0.28
N VAL A 17 0.17 -0.02 1.56
CA VAL A 17 -0.56 0.66 2.64
C VAL A 17 0.45 1.46 3.45
N MET A 18 0.29 2.78 3.50
CA MET A 18 1.26 3.69 4.13
C MET A 18 0.55 4.77 4.95
N SER A 19 1.19 5.22 6.03
CA SER A 19 0.76 6.42 6.75
C SER A 19 1.27 7.67 6.03
N ARG A 20 0.43 8.70 5.93
CA ARG A 20 0.74 10.01 5.37
C ARG A 20 -0.08 11.08 6.08
N SER A 21 0.61 11.98 6.80
CA SER A 21 -0.02 13.11 7.49
C SER A 21 -1.18 12.69 8.41
N GLY A 22 -1.00 11.60 9.16
CA GLY A 22 -2.02 11.07 10.08
C GLY A 22 -3.14 10.26 9.42
N ARG A 23 -3.08 10.00 8.10
CA ARG A 23 -4.04 9.18 7.35
C ARG A 23 -3.37 7.97 6.73
N TRP A 24 -4.14 6.94 6.44
CA TRP A 24 -3.63 5.73 5.80
C TRP A 24 -4.04 5.67 4.33
N VAL A 25 -3.08 5.41 3.45
CA VAL A 25 -3.29 5.47 2.01
C VAL A 25 -2.96 4.13 1.35
N VAL A 26 -3.79 3.76 0.37
CA VAL A 26 -3.56 2.60 -0.48
C VAL A 26 -3.03 3.08 -1.83
N LEU A 27 -1.82 2.70 -2.20
CA LEU A 27 -1.17 3.10 -3.44
C LEU A 27 -0.88 1.88 -4.32
N LYS A 28 -1.34 1.90 -5.57
CA LYS A 28 -0.94 0.89 -6.56
C LYS A 28 0.36 1.33 -7.25
N LYS A 29 1.36 0.44 -7.32
CA LYS A 29 2.64 0.74 -7.97
C LYS A 29 2.42 1.17 -9.44
N GLY A 30 3.15 2.19 -9.88
CA GLY A 30 3.07 2.74 -11.23
C GLY A 30 1.96 3.78 -11.43
N ARG A 31 1.08 3.98 -10.44
CA ARG A 31 0.12 5.09 -10.44
C ARG A 31 0.64 6.22 -9.58
N LYS A 32 0.58 7.46 -10.11
CA LYS A 32 0.89 8.70 -9.37
C LYS A 32 -0.18 9.06 -8.34
N ARG A 33 -1.35 8.41 -8.41
CA ARG A 33 -2.53 8.70 -7.58
C ARG A 33 -2.74 7.59 -6.56
N VAL A 34 -3.11 8.01 -5.35
CA VAL A 34 -3.61 7.14 -4.29
C VAL A 34 -4.90 6.50 -4.75
N SER A 35 -5.06 5.19 -4.52
CA SER A 35 -6.27 4.44 -4.83
C SER A 35 -7.38 4.71 -3.82
N SER A 36 -7.04 4.82 -2.54
CA SER A 36 -7.97 5.18 -1.46
C SER A 36 -7.25 5.75 -0.24
N ILE A 37 -7.96 6.56 0.54
CA ILE A 37 -7.49 7.21 1.77
C ILE A 37 -8.43 6.79 2.90
N HIS A 38 -7.88 6.47 4.05
CA HIS A 38 -8.57 5.96 5.23
C HIS A 38 -8.10 6.71 6.48
N SER A 39 -8.95 6.78 7.49
CA SER A 39 -8.65 7.33 8.82
C SER A 39 -7.64 6.49 9.58
N ASP A 40 -7.74 5.17 9.45
CA ASP A 40 -7.00 4.20 10.23
C ASP A 40 -6.36 3.12 9.34
N LYS A 41 -5.42 2.39 9.94
CA LYS A 41 -4.59 1.40 9.28
C LYS A 41 -5.40 0.20 8.81
N ASP A 42 -6.33 -0.26 9.65
CA ASP A 42 -7.05 -1.50 9.41
C ASP A 42 -8.00 -1.36 8.21
N SER A 43 -8.69 -0.22 8.11
CA SER A 43 -9.48 0.16 6.95
C SER A 43 -8.66 0.18 5.66
N ALA A 44 -7.43 0.71 5.71
CA ALA A 44 -6.53 0.71 4.56
C ALA A 44 -6.03 -0.69 4.20
N ILE A 45 -5.74 -1.54 5.19
CA ILE A 45 -5.39 -2.95 4.98
C ILE A 45 -6.55 -3.68 4.32
N ILE A 46 -7.79 -3.54 4.82
CA ILE A 46 -8.99 -4.14 4.25
C ILE A 46 -9.16 -3.70 2.79
N GLY A 47 -9.00 -2.39 2.53
CA GLY A 47 -9.05 -1.84 1.17
C GLY A 47 -7.99 -2.44 0.24
N GLY A 48 -6.76 -2.61 0.73
CA GLY A 48 -5.68 -3.27 0.00
C GLY A 48 -5.92 -4.76 -0.22
N ARG A 49 -6.52 -5.46 0.75
CA ARG A 49 -6.82 -6.89 0.71
C ARG A 49 -7.87 -7.19 -0.35
N LYS A 50 -8.92 -6.36 -0.44
CA LYS A 50 -9.90 -6.42 -1.56
C LYS A 50 -9.23 -6.34 -2.94
N LEU A 51 -8.10 -5.64 -3.07
CA LEU A 51 -7.36 -5.57 -4.34
C LEU A 51 -6.54 -6.84 -4.60
N LEU A 52 -6.02 -7.48 -3.56
CA LEU A 52 -5.41 -8.81 -3.65
C LEU A 52 -6.45 -9.85 -4.06
N ASP A 53 -7.57 -9.91 -3.34
CA ASP A 53 -8.60 -10.94 -3.52
C ASP A 53 -9.23 -10.88 -4.94
N ARG A 54 -9.32 -9.67 -5.51
CA ARG A 54 -9.81 -9.44 -6.88
C ARG A 54 -8.75 -9.71 -7.97
N GLY A 55 -7.55 -10.17 -7.62
CA GLY A 55 -6.44 -10.36 -8.56
C GLY A 55 -5.90 -9.06 -9.17
N LEU A 56 -6.29 -7.89 -8.61
CA LEU A 56 -5.85 -6.57 -9.09
C LEU A 56 -4.46 -6.21 -8.56
N ALA A 57 -3.97 -6.98 -7.60
CA ALA A 57 -2.63 -6.93 -7.04
C ALA A 57 -2.20 -8.37 -6.68
N SER A 58 -0.90 -8.65 -6.73
CA SER A 58 -0.33 -9.93 -6.29
C SER A 58 0.30 -9.85 -4.91
N LEU A 59 0.58 -8.63 -4.43
CA LEU A 59 1.19 -8.38 -3.12
C LEU A 59 0.59 -7.12 -2.49
N LEU A 60 0.36 -7.19 -1.18
CA LEU A 60 -0.01 -6.06 -0.34
C LEU A 60 1.12 -5.83 0.67
N VAL A 61 1.79 -4.69 0.57
CA VAL A 61 2.86 -4.28 1.47
C VAL A 61 2.29 -3.28 2.46
N VAL A 62 2.32 -3.61 3.73
CA VAL A 62 1.89 -2.74 4.83
C VAL A 62 3.13 -2.11 5.46
N HIS A 63 3.16 -0.79 5.50
CA HIS A 63 4.22 -0.02 6.11
C HIS A 63 3.82 0.43 7.52
N ARG A 64 4.81 0.63 8.39
CA ARG A 64 4.67 1.35 9.66
C ARG A 64 4.54 2.87 9.40
N PRO A 65 4.14 3.67 10.41
CA PRO A 65 4.11 5.12 10.29
C PRO A 65 5.45 5.78 9.91
N ASP A 66 6.57 5.17 10.29
CA ASP A 66 7.93 5.60 9.92
C ASP A 66 8.32 5.25 8.46
N GLY A 67 7.43 4.57 7.73
CA GLY A 67 7.62 4.11 6.36
C GLY A 67 8.39 2.80 6.21
N SER A 68 8.86 2.17 7.28
CA SER A 68 9.44 0.83 7.25
C SER A 68 8.40 -0.22 6.89
N VAL A 69 8.81 -1.34 6.29
CA VAL A 69 7.87 -2.43 6.01
C VAL A 69 7.55 -3.15 7.32
N GLU A 70 6.26 -3.29 7.60
CA GLU A 70 5.76 -4.06 8.73
C GLU A 70 5.38 -5.47 8.29
N LYS A 71 4.62 -5.57 7.20
CA LYS A 71 4.05 -6.84 6.75
C LYS A 71 3.97 -6.89 5.23
N VAL A 72 4.13 -8.08 4.68
CA VAL A 72 3.86 -8.36 3.26
C VAL A 72 2.86 -9.51 3.20
N LEU A 73 1.75 -9.28 2.53
CA LEU A 73 0.71 -10.26 2.25
C LEU A 73 0.76 -10.61 0.77
N LYS A 74 0.54 -11.89 0.46
CA LYS A 74 0.41 -12.41 -0.91
C LYS A 74 -1.04 -12.84 -1.13
N GLN A 75 -1.45 -12.84 -2.40
CA GLN A 75 -2.70 -13.49 -2.80
C GLN A 75 -2.60 -14.99 -2.51
#